data_AF-A0A5C9DY99-F1
#
_entry.id   AF-A0A5C9DY99-F1
#
_cell.length_a   1.000
_cell.length_b   1.000
_cell.length_c   1.000
_cell.angle_alpha   90.00
_cell.angle_beta   90.00
_cell.angle_gamma   90.00
#
_symmetry.space_group_name_H-M   'P 1'
#
loop_
_entity.id
_entity.type
_entity.pdbx_description
1 polymer ?
#
loop_
_entity_poly.entity_id
_entity_poly.type
_entity_poly.pdbx_seq_one_letter_code
_entity_poly.pdbx_strand_id
1 'polypeptide(L)'
;MESESRNLGSVVYFGVLSIVFAEVFSGSAPLWFLDPWGIFVVFPLYWLHGLILLNLALRFHRSSPIQLYLWGIIYGLYESWMTKVIWAGYMGEDSPQFGTFLGFAVGEFLVIALFWHAIFSFIIPIFVFEISALNENGDSKWTQIIPSHGKFLVKNKKNEILFILAFILGATMIAAGLNTELVPVIIAILGNILLVVLTYFLAKRLSNGEMSIQQLRLGKKGMTLAALYLSFLYIFMWFVLLPERIPGIETILLTIGFYILVLFLIWLGPKDTELEEGERGITMRRMWLLFGTFSVLAIAWCFLSELAIIIGILMYLAMVILGPLIFLSVIIIITRLRLRNHVFDTPEEVR
;
A
#
# COMPACT_ATOMS: atom_id res chain seq x y z
N MET A 1 0.85 -26.76 -13.27
CA MET A 1 1.91 -27.12 -12.30
C MET A 1 3.18 -26.29 -12.45
N GLU A 2 3.99 -26.39 -13.51
CA GLU A 2 5.24 -25.59 -13.61
C GLU A 2 5.06 -24.07 -13.66
N SER A 3 3.98 -23.56 -14.27
CA SER A 3 3.67 -22.11 -14.24
C SER A 3 3.05 -21.67 -12.92
N GLU A 4 2.44 -22.59 -12.16
CA GLU A 4 1.77 -22.29 -10.89
C GLU A 4 2.77 -22.25 -9.72
N SER A 5 3.79 -23.13 -9.72
CA SER A 5 4.87 -23.10 -8.73
C SER A 5 5.75 -21.85 -8.86
N ARG A 6 5.97 -21.36 -10.08
CA ARG A 6 6.73 -20.12 -10.37
C ARG A 6 6.10 -18.87 -9.77
N ASN A 7 4.79 -18.89 -9.51
CA ASN A 7 4.08 -17.71 -8.99
C ASN A 7 4.01 -17.69 -7.47
N LEU A 8 4.02 -18.84 -6.79
CA LEU A 8 3.75 -18.92 -5.35
C LEU A 8 4.75 -18.11 -4.51
N GLY A 9 6.06 -18.23 -4.79
CA GLY A 9 7.08 -17.49 -4.05
C GLY A 9 6.92 -15.97 -4.19
N SER A 10 6.71 -15.48 -5.41
CA SER A 10 6.48 -14.06 -5.69
C SER A 10 5.20 -13.54 -5.03
N VAL A 11 4.13 -14.33 -5.06
CA VAL A 11 2.84 -13.96 -4.45
C VAL A 11 2.96 -13.89 -2.92
N VAL A 12 3.66 -14.84 -2.28
CA VAL A 12 3.91 -14.80 -0.82
C VAL A 12 4.82 -13.62 -0.44
N TYR A 13 5.88 -13.39 -1.21
CA TYR A 13 6.78 -12.24 -1.00
C TYR A 13 6.03 -10.91 -1.05
N PHE A 14 5.17 -10.73 -2.06
CA PHE A 14 4.31 -9.54 -2.15
C PHE A 14 3.37 -9.41 -0.94
N GLY A 15 2.80 -10.52 -0.46
CA GLY A 15 1.98 -10.51 0.77
C GLY A 15 2.76 -10.01 1.98
N VAL A 16 3.98 -10.51 2.19
CA VAL A 16 4.86 -10.08 3.28
C VAL A 16 5.22 -8.62 3.15
N LEU A 17 5.57 -8.14 1.95
CA LEU A 17 5.80 -6.71 1.71
C LEU A 17 4.58 -5.87 2.07
N SER A 18 3.37 -6.30 1.65
CA SER A 18 2.13 -5.55 1.89
C SER A 18 1.85 -5.40 3.38
N ILE A 19 1.92 -6.47 4.18
CA ILE A 19 1.73 -6.36 5.64
C ILE A 19 2.88 -5.61 6.33
N VAL A 20 4.13 -5.77 5.89
CA VAL A 20 5.27 -5.08 6.52
C VAL A 20 5.15 -3.58 6.36
N PHE A 21 4.88 -3.08 5.15
CA PHE A 21 4.71 -1.65 4.95
C PHE A 21 3.40 -1.14 5.54
N ALA A 22 2.35 -1.96 5.65
CA ALA A 22 1.09 -1.54 6.24
C ALA A 22 1.11 -1.45 7.77
N GLU A 23 1.52 -2.54 8.43
CA GLU A 23 1.29 -2.81 9.86
C GLU A 23 2.56 -2.71 10.69
N VAL A 24 3.70 -3.10 10.10
CA VAL A 24 4.98 -3.07 10.81
C VAL A 24 5.51 -1.65 10.79
N PHE A 25 5.46 -0.97 9.64
CA PHE A 25 5.87 0.42 9.53
C PHE A 25 4.94 1.36 10.30
N SER A 26 3.66 1.04 10.51
CA SER A 26 2.77 1.86 11.34
C SER A 26 2.95 1.60 12.83
N GLY A 27 3.46 0.41 13.18
CA GLY A 27 3.49 -0.07 14.56
C GLY A 27 2.17 -0.64 15.06
N SER A 28 1.18 -0.89 14.20
CA SER A 28 -0.16 -1.40 14.61
C SER A 28 -0.21 -2.92 14.82
N ALA A 29 0.43 -3.71 13.96
CA ALA A 29 0.59 -5.16 14.17
C ALA A 29 2.03 -5.63 13.86
N PRO A 30 3.04 -5.09 14.56
CA PRO A 30 4.45 -5.31 14.25
C PRO A 30 4.93 -6.75 14.51
N LEU A 31 4.21 -7.51 15.34
CA LEU A 31 4.49 -8.90 15.69
C LEU A 31 3.47 -9.89 15.11
N TRP A 32 2.81 -9.55 14.00
CA TRP A 32 1.76 -10.36 13.36
C TRP A 32 2.14 -11.83 13.11
N PHE A 33 3.42 -12.13 12.93
CA PHE A 33 3.92 -13.48 12.67
C PHE A 33 4.05 -14.36 13.93
N LEU A 34 3.87 -13.80 15.12
CA LEU A 34 3.83 -14.54 16.40
C LEU A 34 2.41 -14.72 16.92
N ASP A 35 1.45 -14.03 16.33
CA ASP A 35 0.07 -13.99 16.76
C ASP A 35 -0.84 -14.77 15.79
N PRO A 36 -1.61 -15.77 16.25
CA PRO A 36 -2.54 -16.49 15.38
C PRO A 36 -3.51 -15.56 14.65
N TRP A 37 -3.98 -14.48 15.28
CA TRP A 37 -4.85 -13.52 14.61
C TRP A 37 -4.10 -12.76 13.50
N GLY A 38 -2.87 -12.33 13.78
CA GLY A 38 -1.94 -11.81 12.78
C GLY A 38 -1.75 -12.73 11.56
N ILE A 39 -1.59 -14.04 11.78
CA ILE A 39 -1.35 -15.03 10.71
C ILE A 39 -2.63 -15.36 9.92
N PHE A 40 -3.77 -15.52 10.59
CA PHE A 40 -5.00 -16.02 9.96
C PHE A 40 -5.98 -14.93 9.54
N VAL A 41 -5.84 -13.71 10.06
CA VAL A 41 -6.74 -12.59 9.76
C VAL A 41 -5.98 -11.43 9.13
N VAL A 42 -5.00 -10.86 9.84
CA VAL A 42 -4.32 -9.63 9.39
C VAL A 42 -3.51 -9.90 8.11
N PHE A 43 -2.65 -10.91 8.10
CA PHE A 43 -1.84 -11.22 6.92
C PHE A 43 -2.67 -11.54 5.68
N PRO A 44 -3.67 -12.44 5.72
CA PRO A 44 -4.53 -12.70 4.57
C PRO A 44 -5.32 -11.47 4.13
N LEU A 45 -5.76 -10.62 5.06
CA LEU A 45 -6.45 -9.37 4.73
C LEU A 45 -5.58 -8.51 3.83
N TYR A 46 -4.35 -8.20 4.25
CA TYR A 46 -3.46 -7.33 3.47
C TYR A 46 -3.02 -7.98 2.15
N TRP A 47 -2.65 -9.26 2.23
CA TRP A 47 -2.18 -10.03 1.11
C TRP A 47 -3.23 -10.13 -0.01
N LEU A 48 -4.47 -10.47 0.34
CA LEU A 48 -5.53 -10.69 -0.64
C LEU A 48 -6.09 -9.36 -1.19
N HIS A 49 -6.23 -8.33 -0.36
CA HIS A 49 -6.61 -6.99 -0.87
C HIS A 49 -5.61 -6.48 -1.90
N GLY A 50 -4.31 -6.53 -1.57
CA GLY A 50 -3.25 -6.08 -2.47
C GLY A 50 -3.27 -6.85 -3.79
N LEU A 51 -3.39 -8.18 -3.74
CA LEU A 51 -3.43 -8.99 -4.96
C LEU A 51 -4.68 -8.74 -5.80
N ILE A 52 -5.86 -8.67 -5.19
CA ILE A 52 -7.13 -8.45 -5.92
C ILE A 52 -7.08 -7.10 -6.61
N LEU A 53 -6.75 -6.03 -5.88
CA LEU A 53 -6.75 -4.67 -6.42
C LEU A 53 -5.68 -4.49 -7.50
N LEU A 54 -4.48 -5.05 -7.31
CA LEU A 54 -3.45 -5.06 -8.36
C LEU A 54 -3.92 -5.82 -9.61
N ASN A 55 -4.58 -6.97 -9.44
CA ASN A 55 -5.10 -7.74 -10.56
C ASN A 55 -6.21 -7.00 -11.31
N LEU A 56 -7.10 -6.29 -10.61
CA LEU A 56 -8.11 -5.44 -11.24
C LEU A 56 -7.43 -4.28 -12.00
N ALA A 57 -6.49 -3.58 -11.37
CA ALA A 57 -5.71 -2.52 -12.01
C ALA A 57 -5.03 -3.00 -13.31
N LEU A 58 -4.37 -4.15 -13.27
CA LEU A 58 -3.70 -4.74 -14.43
C LEU A 58 -4.67 -5.18 -15.53
N ARG A 59 -5.84 -5.75 -15.18
CA ARG A 59 -6.84 -6.22 -16.15
C ARG A 59 -7.58 -5.08 -16.84
N PHE A 60 -7.83 -3.98 -16.12
CA PHE A 60 -8.47 -2.80 -16.69
C PHE A 60 -7.48 -1.84 -17.37
N HIS A 61 -6.17 -2.15 -17.35
CA HIS A 61 -5.10 -1.26 -17.81
C HIS A 61 -5.15 0.10 -17.10
N ARG A 62 -5.45 0.05 -15.80
CA ARG A 62 -5.57 1.19 -14.87
C ARG A 62 -4.50 1.08 -13.78
N SER A 63 -3.25 0.95 -14.19
CA SER A 63 -2.11 0.66 -13.32
C SER A 63 -1.11 1.80 -13.16
N SER A 64 -1.38 2.99 -13.70
CA SER A 64 -0.48 4.13 -13.45
C SER A 64 -0.42 4.49 -11.97
N PRO A 65 0.65 5.13 -11.47
CA PRO A 65 0.74 5.46 -10.04
C PRO A 65 -0.39 6.34 -9.51
N ILE A 66 -0.97 7.18 -10.38
CA ILE A 66 -2.20 7.94 -10.09
C ILE A 66 -3.39 7.01 -9.86
N GLN A 67 -3.54 5.98 -10.70
CA GLN A 67 -4.61 5.00 -10.57
C GLN A 67 -4.36 4.05 -9.41
N LEU A 68 -3.12 3.62 -9.17
CA LEU A 68 -2.78 2.82 -8.00
C LEU A 68 -3.06 3.56 -6.71
N TYR A 69 -2.89 4.87 -6.67
CA TYR A 69 -3.31 5.68 -5.52
C TYR A 69 -4.83 5.59 -5.30
N LEU A 70 -5.64 5.70 -6.36
CA LEU A 70 -7.10 5.54 -6.24
C LEU A 70 -7.51 4.10 -5.86
N TRP A 71 -6.88 3.08 -6.42
CA TRP A 71 -7.06 1.69 -5.98
C TRP A 71 -6.62 1.50 -4.52
N GLY A 72 -5.57 2.20 -4.10
CA GLY A 72 -5.08 2.24 -2.74
C GLY A 72 -6.04 2.95 -1.77
N ILE A 73 -6.82 3.93 -2.23
CA ILE A 73 -7.92 4.49 -1.44
C ILE A 73 -9.00 3.42 -1.25
N ILE A 74 -9.39 2.69 -2.31
CA ILE A 74 -10.34 1.57 -2.21
C ILE A 74 -9.82 0.52 -1.22
N TYR A 75 -8.50 0.26 -1.24
CA TYR A 75 -7.83 -0.54 -0.22
C TYR A 75 -8.12 0.05 1.16
N GLY A 76 -7.69 1.26 1.47
CA GLY A 76 -7.85 1.84 2.81
C GLY A 76 -9.29 1.90 3.31
N LEU A 77 -10.27 2.07 2.40
CA LEU A 77 -11.69 2.10 2.77
C LEU A 77 -12.21 0.76 3.34
N TYR A 78 -11.49 -0.37 3.19
CA TYR A 78 -11.89 -1.63 3.84
C TYR A 78 -12.04 -1.47 5.35
N GLU A 79 -11.25 -0.58 5.96
CA GLU A 79 -11.26 -0.26 7.40
C GLU A 79 -12.62 0.29 7.84
N SER A 80 -13.44 0.82 6.92
CA SER A 80 -14.82 1.19 7.21
C SER A 80 -15.63 -0.05 7.60
N TRP A 81 -15.51 -1.14 6.85
CA TRP A 81 -16.36 -2.33 7.01
C TRP A 81 -15.79 -3.34 8.01
N MET A 82 -14.47 -3.52 8.04
CA MET A 82 -13.87 -4.58 8.85
C MET A 82 -13.64 -4.13 10.29
N THR A 83 -12.85 -3.07 10.48
CA THR A 83 -12.36 -2.58 11.79
C THR A 83 -13.18 -1.40 12.33
N LYS A 84 -13.91 -0.70 11.44
CA LYS A 84 -14.69 0.51 11.70
C LYS A 84 -13.83 1.70 12.14
N VAL A 85 -12.51 1.66 11.91
CA VAL A 85 -11.58 2.73 12.32
C VAL A 85 -11.88 4.05 11.63
N ILE A 86 -12.27 4.00 10.35
CA ILE A 86 -12.64 5.19 9.57
C ILE A 86 -13.95 5.85 10.08
N TRP A 87 -14.77 5.12 10.82
CA TRP A 87 -16.03 5.63 11.38
C TRP A 87 -15.91 6.04 12.84
N ALA A 88 -15.17 5.27 13.64
CA ALA A 88 -15.19 5.37 15.10
C ALA A 88 -13.81 5.60 15.73
N GLY A 89 -12.75 5.76 14.93
CA GLY A 89 -11.39 6.00 15.41
C GLY A 89 -10.61 4.72 15.72
N TYR A 90 -9.35 4.87 16.10
CA TYR A 90 -8.47 3.74 16.42
C TYR A 90 -9.01 2.87 17.57
N MET A 91 -8.56 1.62 17.62
CA MET A 91 -8.92 0.70 18.70
C MET A 91 -8.17 1.09 19.98
N GLY A 92 -8.84 1.04 21.12
CA GLY A 92 -8.26 1.41 22.42
C GLY A 92 -8.21 2.91 22.69
N GLU A 93 -8.59 3.75 21.73
CA GLU A 93 -8.75 5.19 21.93
C GLU A 93 -10.18 5.55 22.33
N ASP A 94 -10.31 6.54 23.22
CA ASP A 94 -11.60 7.00 23.75
C ASP A 94 -12.41 7.81 22.71
N SER A 95 -11.74 8.42 21.74
CA SER A 95 -12.40 9.23 20.71
C SER A 95 -11.59 9.33 19.42
N PRO A 96 -12.26 9.51 18.26
CA PRO A 96 -11.61 9.81 16.99
C PRO A 96 -10.70 11.03 17.04
N GLN A 97 -9.59 10.96 16.32
CA GLN A 97 -8.69 12.09 16.16
C GLN A 97 -9.36 13.19 15.34
N PHE A 98 -9.39 14.41 15.89
CA PHE A 98 -10.15 15.56 15.37
C PHE A 98 -11.68 15.38 15.35
N GLY A 99 -12.20 14.42 16.12
CA GLY A 99 -13.63 14.18 16.23
C GLY A 99 -14.25 13.57 14.97
N THR A 100 -15.56 13.70 14.84
CA THR A 100 -16.32 13.12 13.72
C THR A 100 -16.98 14.18 12.86
N PHE A 101 -17.08 13.90 11.56
CA PHE A 101 -17.86 14.68 10.61
C PHE A 101 -18.69 13.76 9.72
N LEU A 102 -20.01 13.93 9.73
CA LEU A 102 -20.96 13.03 9.02
C LEU A 102 -20.75 11.53 9.37
N GLY A 103 -20.33 11.26 10.60
CA GLY A 103 -20.02 9.93 11.12
C GLY A 103 -18.69 9.32 10.66
N PHE A 104 -17.84 10.08 9.97
CA PHE A 104 -16.45 9.70 9.74
C PHE A 104 -15.55 10.23 10.85
N ALA A 105 -14.67 9.38 11.36
CA ALA A 105 -13.53 9.74 12.18
C ALA A 105 -12.54 10.54 11.31
N VAL A 106 -12.43 11.85 11.54
CA VAL A 106 -11.82 12.77 10.56
C VAL A 106 -10.34 12.49 10.37
N GLY A 107 -9.57 12.40 11.45
CA GLY A 107 -8.13 12.13 11.36
C GLY A 107 -7.85 10.78 10.69
N GLU A 108 -8.54 9.75 11.17
CA GLU A 108 -8.40 8.38 10.69
C GLU A 108 -8.79 8.27 9.23
N PHE A 109 -9.92 8.81 8.78
CA PHE A 109 -10.28 8.80 7.38
C PHE A 109 -9.20 9.45 6.49
N LEU A 110 -8.71 10.64 6.88
CA LEU A 110 -7.73 11.38 6.07
C LEU A 110 -6.37 10.67 6.04
N VAL A 111 -5.95 10.07 7.15
CA VAL A 111 -4.66 9.35 7.23
C VAL A 111 -4.78 7.94 6.65
N ILE A 112 -5.67 7.12 7.17
CA ILE A 112 -5.81 5.69 6.84
C ILE A 112 -6.27 5.49 5.40
N ALA A 113 -7.35 6.16 4.98
CA ALA A 113 -7.91 5.97 3.64
C ALA A 113 -7.13 6.73 2.56
N LEU A 114 -6.81 8.01 2.79
CA LEU A 114 -6.24 8.87 1.75
C LEU A 114 -4.71 8.89 1.70
N PHE A 115 -4.01 8.33 2.70
CA PHE A 115 -2.55 8.37 2.72
C PHE A 115 -1.93 7.00 3.01
N TRP A 116 -2.11 6.48 4.21
CA TRP A 116 -1.38 5.33 4.74
C TRP A 116 -1.61 4.09 3.89
N HIS A 117 -2.84 3.58 3.79
CA HIS A 117 -3.07 2.36 3.01
C HIS A 117 -2.85 2.57 1.52
N ALA A 118 -3.19 3.74 1.00
CA ALA A 118 -2.99 4.03 -0.41
C ALA A 118 -1.50 3.97 -0.81
N ILE A 119 -0.63 4.51 0.03
CA ILE A 119 0.81 4.61 -0.25
C ILE A 119 1.57 3.41 0.31
N PHE A 120 1.48 3.16 1.61
CA PHE A 120 2.26 2.15 2.33
C PHE A 120 1.70 0.75 2.18
N SER A 121 0.39 0.53 2.21
CA SER A 121 -0.15 -0.83 2.07
C SER A 121 -0.24 -1.31 0.62
N PHE A 122 -0.26 -0.39 -0.34
CA PHE A 122 -0.51 -0.71 -1.75
C PHE A 122 0.63 -0.30 -2.69
N ILE A 123 0.92 1.00 -2.87
CA ILE A 123 1.91 1.45 -3.87
C ILE A 123 3.35 1.01 -3.54
N ILE A 124 3.82 1.27 -2.32
CA ILE A 124 5.21 0.97 -1.93
C ILE A 124 5.51 -0.54 -2.04
N PRO A 125 4.66 -1.47 -1.56
CA PRO A 125 4.85 -2.90 -1.76
C PRO A 125 4.98 -3.30 -3.23
N ILE A 126 4.18 -2.70 -4.13
CA ILE A 126 4.27 -2.93 -5.58
C ILE A 126 5.63 -2.45 -6.10
N PHE A 127 6.05 -1.23 -5.75
CA PHE A 127 7.32 -0.66 -6.20
C PHE A 127 8.52 -1.46 -5.67
N VAL A 128 8.51 -1.90 -4.42
CA VAL A 128 9.59 -2.71 -3.84
C VAL A 128 9.63 -4.10 -4.48
N PHE A 129 8.47 -4.68 -4.79
CA PHE A 129 8.40 -5.92 -5.56
C PHE A 129 8.99 -5.75 -6.97
N GLU A 130 8.68 -4.65 -7.67
CA GLU A 130 9.23 -4.35 -8.99
C GLU A 130 10.73 -4.06 -8.97
N ILE A 131 11.24 -3.36 -7.95
CA ILE A 131 12.68 -3.18 -7.72
C ILE A 131 13.37 -4.54 -7.53
N SER A 132 12.70 -5.49 -6.87
CA SER A 132 13.20 -6.86 -6.71
C SER A 132 13.22 -7.65 -8.02
N ALA A 133 12.34 -7.29 -8.97
CA ALA A 133 12.31 -7.85 -10.31
C ALA A 133 13.39 -7.25 -11.22
N LEU A 134 13.78 -5.99 -11.01
CA LEU A 134 14.86 -5.35 -11.76
C LEU A 134 16.22 -6.00 -11.41
N ASN A 135 16.92 -6.48 -12.44
CA ASN A 135 18.21 -7.18 -12.28
C ASN A 135 19.32 -6.25 -11.76
N GLU A 136 20.21 -6.77 -10.90
CA GLU A 136 21.32 -6.04 -10.29
C GLU A 136 22.40 -5.60 -11.30
N ASN A 137 22.50 -6.28 -12.45
CA ASN A 137 23.58 -6.10 -13.43
C ASN A 137 23.34 -5.01 -14.47
N GLY A 138 22.24 -4.25 -14.39
CA GLY A 138 22.02 -3.10 -15.28
C GLY A 138 21.46 -3.42 -16.67
N ASP A 139 21.34 -4.69 -17.06
CA ASP A 139 20.47 -5.15 -18.16
C ASP A 139 19.03 -5.25 -17.66
N SER A 140 18.48 -4.13 -17.20
CA SER A 140 17.12 -4.04 -16.67
C SER A 140 16.13 -4.44 -17.76
N LYS A 141 15.56 -5.64 -17.64
CA LYS A 141 14.40 -6.06 -18.41
C LYS A 141 13.20 -5.27 -17.91
N TRP A 142 13.08 -4.01 -18.34
CA TRP A 142 11.95 -3.11 -18.02
C TRP A 142 10.59 -3.70 -18.43
N THR A 143 10.58 -4.74 -19.25
CA THR A 143 9.42 -5.59 -19.54
C THR A 143 8.88 -6.37 -18.33
N GLN A 144 9.64 -6.46 -17.24
CA GLN A 144 9.26 -7.19 -16.02
C GLN A 144 8.41 -6.35 -15.06
N ILE A 145 8.32 -5.03 -15.27
CA ILE A 145 7.57 -4.09 -14.42
C ILE A 145 6.38 -3.47 -15.18
N ILE A 146 5.58 -2.66 -14.48
CA ILE A 146 4.55 -1.84 -15.10
C ILE A 146 5.21 -0.61 -15.75
N PRO A 147 4.98 -0.36 -17.05
CA PRO A 147 5.66 0.70 -17.79
C PRO A 147 5.63 2.09 -17.16
N SER A 148 4.44 2.55 -16.74
CA SER A 148 4.26 3.88 -16.13
C SER A 148 4.93 4.06 -14.77
N HIS A 149 5.46 2.99 -14.18
CA HIS A 149 6.21 3.04 -12.92
C HIS A 149 7.68 3.40 -13.15
N GLY A 150 8.19 3.26 -14.37
CA GLY A 150 9.60 3.47 -14.73
C GLY A 150 10.18 4.73 -14.12
N LYS A 151 9.57 5.90 -14.36
CA LYS A 151 10.00 7.19 -13.80
C LYS A 151 10.12 7.28 -12.28
N PHE A 152 9.43 6.43 -11.52
CA PHE A 152 9.51 6.37 -10.05
C PHE A 152 10.56 5.37 -9.56
N LEU A 153 10.91 4.39 -10.40
CA LEU A 153 11.90 3.37 -10.10
C LEU A 153 13.30 3.68 -10.66
N VAL A 154 13.44 4.69 -11.54
CA VAL A 154 14.74 5.19 -11.98
C VAL A 154 15.55 5.73 -10.80
N LYS A 155 16.85 5.43 -10.81
CA LYS A 155 17.80 5.94 -9.82
C LYS A 155 18.09 7.42 -10.04
N ASN A 156 17.37 8.27 -9.31
CA ASN A 156 17.66 9.70 -9.20
C ASN A 156 17.46 10.18 -7.76
N LYS A 157 18.03 11.37 -7.44
CA LYS A 157 17.98 11.94 -6.08
C LYS A 157 16.55 12.10 -5.56
N LYS A 158 15.60 12.48 -6.42
CA LYS A 158 14.21 12.71 -6.02
C LYS A 158 13.55 11.40 -5.56
N ASN A 159 13.63 10.35 -6.36
CA ASN A 159 13.05 9.05 -6.04
C ASN A 159 13.74 8.43 -4.81
N GLU A 160 15.07 8.54 -4.72
CA GLU A 160 15.79 8.07 -3.53
C GLU A 160 15.34 8.79 -2.26
N ILE A 161 15.16 10.12 -2.30
CA ILE A 161 14.65 10.89 -1.16
C ILE A 161 13.25 10.41 -0.76
N LEU A 162 12.36 10.12 -1.71
CA LEU A 162 11.02 9.61 -1.40
C LEU A 162 11.07 8.29 -0.63
N PHE A 163 11.90 7.33 -1.08
CA PHE A 163 12.08 6.07 -0.35
C PHE A 163 12.74 6.28 1.01
N ILE A 164 13.75 7.15 1.11
CA ILE A 164 14.39 7.48 2.40
C ILE A 164 13.34 8.05 3.38
N LEU A 165 12.52 9.01 2.93
CA LEU A 165 11.47 9.59 3.77
C LEU A 165 10.43 8.56 4.21
N ALA A 166 10.04 7.64 3.32
CA ALA A 166 9.11 6.57 3.67
C ALA A 166 9.67 5.63 4.75
N PHE A 167 10.96 5.28 4.68
CA PHE A 167 11.63 4.44 5.67
C PHE A 167 11.90 5.18 6.99
N ILE A 168 12.19 6.49 6.95
CA ILE A 168 12.28 7.33 8.17
C ILE A 168 10.92 7.38 8.86
N LEU A 169 9.85 7.66 8.10
CA LEU A 169 8.48 7.68 8.62
C LEU A 169 8.12 6.35 9.27
N GLY A 170 8.34 5.23 8.57
CA GLY A 170 8.10 3.89 9.13
C GLY A 170 8.92 3.59 10.39
N ALA A 171 10.20 4.01 10.43
CA ALA A 171 11.05 3.80 11.60
C ALA A 171 10.58 4.59 12.83
N THR A 172 10.11 5.83 12.63
CA THR A 172 9.51 6.63 13.70
C THR A 172 8.20 6.02 14.18
N MET A 173 7.32 5.63 13.26
CA MET A 173 5.99 5.10 13.56
C MET A 173 6.05 3.76 14.30
N ILE A 174 6.89 2.80 13.85
CA ILE A 174 7.02 1.52 14.58
C ILE A 174 7.56 1.71 16.01
N ALA A 175 8.52 2.61 16.19
CA ALA A 175 9.06 2.90 17.51
C ALA A 175 7.98 3.53 18.40
N ALA A 176 7.22 4.50 17.89
CA ALA A 176 6.12 5.13 18.62
C ALA A 176 4.99 4.13 18.93
N GLY A 177 4.57 3.32 17.96
CA GLY A 177 3.50 2.33 18.12
C GLY A 177 3.82 1.20 19.10
N LEU A 178 5.11 0.92 19.32
CA LEU A 178 5.59 0.00 20.36
C LEU A 178 6.01 0.72 21.64
N ASN A 179 5.49 1.93 21.89
CA ASN A 179 5.77 2.74 23.09
C ASN A 179 7.26 2.96 23.34
N THR A 180 8.08 2.95 22.28
CA THR A 180 9.54 3.08 22.31
C THR A 180 10.25 2.01 23.16
N GLU A 181 9.59 0.88 23.40
CA GLU A 181 10.19 -0.25 24.12
C GLU A 181 11.20 -1.00 23.25
N LEU A 182 12.47 -1.01 23.70
CA LEU A 182 13.59 -1.52 22.91
C LEU A 182 13.43 -2.98 22.48
N VAL A 183 13.03 -3.86 23.41
CA VAL A 183 12.96 -5.31 23.15
C VAL A 183 11.87 -5.66 22.12
N PRO A 184 10.60 -5.21 22.28
CA PRO A 184 9.57 -5.40 21.26
C PRO A 184 9.97 -4.85 19.90
N VAL A 185 10.56 -3.65 19.83
CA VAL A 185 11.01 -3.03 18.58
C VAL A 185 12.06 -3.89 17.87
N ILE A 186 13.07 -4.39 18.60
CA ILE A 186 14.10 -5.27 18.03
C ILE A 186 13.49 -6.56 17.50
N ILE A 187 12.61 -7.22 18.27
CA ILE A 187 11.97 -8.48 17.86
C ILE A 187 11.13 -8.26 16.59
N ALA A 188 10.33 -7.19 16.56
CA ALA A 188 9.51 -6.85 15.42
C ALA A 188 10.36 -6.60 14.16
N ILE A 189 11.40 -5.78 14.27
CA ILE A 189 12.25 -5.44 13.13
C ILE A 189 12.97 -6.68 12.61
N LEU A 190 13.66 -7.42 13.49
CA LEU A 190 14.44 -8.59 13.07
C LEU A 190 13.56 -9.69 12.51
N GLY A 191 12.41 -9.96 13.13
CA GLY A 191 11.47 -10.96 12.64
C GLY A 191 10.90 -10.61 11.27
N ASN A 192 10.47 -9.37 11.06
CA ASN A 192 9.93 -8.95 9.77
C ASN A 192 10.99 -8.86 8.66
N ILE A 193 12.20 -8.36 8.97
CA ILE A 193 13.29 -8.34 7.99
C ILE A 193 13.68 -9.77 7.60
N LEU A 194 13.75 -10.68 8.58
CA LEU A 194 14.01 -12.09 8.29
C LEU A 194 12.93 -12.66 7.36
N LEU A 195 11.64 -12.40 7.60
CA LEU A 195 10.56 -12.85 6.73
C LEU A 195 10.66 -12.25 5.32
N VAL A 196 10.96 -10.95 5.18
CA VAL A 196 11.17 -10.28 3.88
C VAL A 196 12.35 -10.93 3.14
N VAL A 197 13.46 -11.19 3.83
CA VAL A 197 14.65 -11.82 3.26
C VAL A 197 14.36 -13.26 2.82
N LEU A 198 13.74 -14.08 3.69
CA LEU A 198 13.42 -15.47 3.40
C LEU A 198 12.45 -15.59 2.22
N THR A 199 11.41 -14.76 2.19
CA THR A 199 10.42 -14.78 1.11
C THR A 199 10.96 -14.19 -0.19
N TYR A 200 11.85 -13.19 -0.15
CA TYR A 200 12.59 -12.72 -1.32
C TYR A 200 13.44 -13.83 -1.94
N PHE A 201 14.24 -14.54 -1.14
CA PHE A 201 15.08 -15.63 -1.65
C PHE A 201 14.25 -16.82 -2.14
N LEU A 202 13.12 -17.12 -1.48
CA LEU A 202 12.17 -18.12 -1.95
C LEU A 202 11.56 -17.72 -3.31
N ALA A 203 11.13 -16.47 -3.46
CA ALA A 203 10.61 -15.93 -4.72
C ALA A 203 11.65 -16.05 -5.83
N LYS A 204 12.87 -15.56 -5.59
CA LYS A 204 13.99 -15.62 -6.55
C LYS A 204 14.34 -17.06 -6.94
N ARG A 205 14.32 -18.00 -5.98
CA ARG A 205 14.59 -19.41 -6.25
C ARG A 205 13.50 -20.05 -7.10
N LEU A 206 12.23 -19.82 -6.77
CA LEU A 206 11.09 -20.40 -7.49
C LEU A 206 10.87 -19.77 -8.87
N SER A 207 11.35 -18.54 -9.07
CA SER A 207 11.31 -17.84 -10.36
C SER A 207 12.55 -18.05 -11.23
N ASN A 208 13.48 -18.94 -10.85
CA ASN A 208 14.78 -19.12 -11.52
C ASN A 208 15.57 -17.80 -11.68
N GLY A 209 15.44 -16.87 -10.74
CA GLY A 209 16.07 -15.56 -10.78
C GLY A 209 15.33 -14.50 -11.59
N GLU A 210 14.27 -14.86 -12.33
CA GLU A 210 13.53 -13.95 -13.19
C GLU A 210 12.17 -13.59 -12.57
N MET A 211 12.18 -12.69 -11.58
CA MET A 211 10.94 -12.16 -11.03
C MET A 211 10.27 -11.19 -12.02
N SER A 212 8.94 -11.10 -11.98
CA SER A 212 8.17 -10.12 -12.78
C SER A 212 6.82 -9.83 -12.13
N ILE A 213 6.31 -8.62 -12.32
CA ILE A 213 4.95 -8.24 -11.91
C ILE A 213 3.87 -9.17 -12.49
N GLN A 214 4.14 -9.80 -13.64
CA GLN A 214 3.22 -10.76 -14.25
C GLN A 214 3.00 -12.02 -13.38
N GLN A 215 3.95 -12.37 -12.52
CA GLN A 215 3.83 -13.50 -11.59
C GLN A 215 2.80 -13.23 -10.48
N LEU A 216 2.46 -11.96 -10.23
CA LEU A 216 1.39 -11.58 -9.30
C LEU A 216 0.00 -11.64 -9.93
N ARG A 217 -0.10 -11.91 -11.25
CA ARG A 217 -1.39 -12.07 -11.90
C ARG A 217 -2.04 -13.40 -11.50
N LEU A 218 -3.19 -13.29 -10.84
CA LEU A 218 -4.02 -14.41 -10.47
C LEU A 218 -4.88 -14.83 -11.67
N GLY A 219 -4.94 -16.14 -11.92
CA GLY A 219 -5.92 -16.73 -12.82
C GLY A 219 -7.36 -16.60 -12.30
N LYS A 220 -8.34 -17.10 -13.06
CA LYS A 220 -9.77 -17.08 -12.65
C LYS A 220 -9.99 -17.77 -11.29
N LYS A 221 -9.39 -18.95 -11.09
CA LYS A 221 -9.46 -19.71 -9.82
C LYS A 221 -8.86 -18.93 -8.65
N GLY A 222 -7.64 -18.41 -8.81
CA GLY A 222 -6.95 -17.62 -7.78
C GLY A 222 -7.74 -16.37 -7.37
N MET A 223 -8.24 -15.60 -8.35
CA MET A 223 -9.11 -14.45 -8.06
C MET A 223 -10.39 -14.84 -7.32
N THR A 224 -11.02 -15.96 -7.72
CA THR A 224 -12.28 -16.42 -7.09
C THR A 224 -12.03 -16.82 -5.64
N LEU A 225 -10.98 -17.60 -5.38
CA LEU A 225 -10.62 -18.01 -4.02
C LEU A 225 -10.25 -16.82 -3.13
N ALA A 226 -9.44 -15.89 -3.66
CA ALA A 226 -9.08 -14.67 -2.95
C ALA A 226 -10.32 -13.83 -2.62
N ALA A 227 -11.23 -13.64 -3.58
CA ALA A 227 -12.46 -12.88 -3.39
C ALA A 227 -13.42 -13.55 -2.38
N LEU A 228 -13.57 -14.88 -2.45
CA LEU A 228 -14.40 -15.63 -1.50
C LEU A 228 -13.86 -15.53 -0.07
N TYR A 229 -12.56 -15.74 0.11
CA TYR A 229 -11.93 -15.65 1.42
C TYR A 229 -12.01 -14.23 1.97
N LEU A 230 -11.76 -13.23 1.12
CA LEU A 230 -11.85 -11.83 1.54
C LEU A 230 -13.30 -11.45 1.88
N SER A 231 -14.28 -11.89 1.10
CA SER A 231 -15.71 -11.67 1.41
C SER A 231 -16.09 -12.32 2.74
N PHE A 232 -15.57 -13.53 3.02
CA PHE A 232 -15.73 -14.17 4.32
C PHE A 232 -15.16 -13.29 5.44
N LEU A 233 -13.94 -12.77 5.29
CA LEU A 233 -13.36 -11.87 6.29
C LEU A 233 -14.19 -10.60 6.49
N TYR A 234 -14.69 -9.97 5.42
CA TYR A 234 -15.56 -8.79 5.54
C TYR A 234 -16.82 -9.10 6.37
N ILE A 235 -17.50 -10.20 6.04
CA ILE A 235 -18.72 -10.61 6.75
C ILE A 235 -18.40 -10.96 8.20
N PHE A 236 -17.38 -11.79 8.43
CA PHE A 236 -16.97 -12.20 9.75
C PHE A 236 -16.61 -11.00 10.63
N MET A 237 -15.74 -10.12 10.13
CA MET A 237 -15.28 -8.94 10.87
C MET A 237 -16.38 -7.91 11.06
N TRP A 238 -17.31 -7.77 10.10
CA TRP A 238 -18.47 -6.90 10.25
C TRP A 238 -19.25 -7.20 11.53
N PHE A 239 -19.54 -8.48 11.80
CA PHE A 239 -20.34 -8.90 12.95
C PHE A 239 -19.53 -9.17 14.22
N VAL A 240 -18.27 -9.60 14.10
CA VAL A 240 -17.48 -10.04 15.26
C VAL A 240 -16.63 -8.93 15.84
N LEU A 241 -16.02 -8.09 14.99
CA LEU A 241 -15.08 -7.07 15.45
C LEU A 241 -15.80 -5.73 15.65
N LEU A 242 -15.94 -5.32 16.91
CA LEU A 242 -16.51 -4.03 17.33
C LEU A 242 -17.88 -3.74 16.65
N PRO A 243 -18.89 -4.63 16.77
CA PRO A 243 -20.20 -4.44 16.16
C PRO A 243 -20.92 -3.17 16.66
N GLU A 244 -20.60 -2.71 17.88
CA GLU A 244 -21.11 -1.47 18.46
C GLU A 244 -20.61 -0.20 17.74
N ARG A 245 -19.56 -0.31 16.92
CA ARG A 245 -19.00 0.80 16.11
C ARG A 245 -19.63 0.90 14.71
N ILE A 246 -20.66 0.12 14.39
CA ILE A 246 -21.40 0.23 13.14
C ILE A 246 -22.17 1.58 13.14
N PRO A 247 -21.98 2.46 12.14
CA PRO A 247 -22.53 3.80 12.14
C PRO A 247 -23.97 3.81 11.62
N GLY A 248 -24.58 4.99 11.65
CA GLY A 248 -25.87 5.25 11.02
C GLY A 248 -25.87 5.02 9.51
N ILE A 249 -27.08 4.86 8.96
CA ILE A 249 -27.28 4.58 7.53
C ILE A 249 -26.73 5.70 6.63
N GLU A 250 -26.76 6.94 7.10
CA GLU A 250 -26.20 8.11 6.42
C GLU A 250 -24.70 7.97 6.16
N THR A 251 -23.91 7.52 7.15
CA THR A 251 -22.47 7.32 7.02
C THR A 251 -22.16 6.14 6.11
N ILE A 252 -22.97 5.08 6.17
CA ILE A 252 -22.88 3.93 5.25
C ILE A 252 -23.09 4.40 3.80
N LEU A 253 -24.14 5.18 3.54
CA LEU A 253 -24.43 5.71 2.21
C LEU A 253 -23.34 6.66 1.72
N LEU A 254 -22.79 7.51 2.59
CA LEU A 254 -21.65 8.37 2.26
C LEU A 254 -20.40 7.56 1.93
N THR A 255 -20.13 6.49 2.69
CA THR A 255 -19.01 5.58 2.42
C THR A 255 -19.15 4.94 1.05
N ILE A 256 -20.34 4.43 0.72
CA ILE A 256 -20.65 3.87 -0.61
C ILE A 256 -20.50 4.94 -1.70
N GLY A 257 -21.01 6.15 -1.46
CA GLY A 257 -20.86 7.29 -2.38
C GLY A 257 -19.39 7.62 -2.65
N PHE A 258 -18.54 7.53 -1.63
CA PHE A 258 -17.09 7.73 -1.77
C PHE A 258 -16.42 6.62 -2.58
N TYR A 259 -16.80 5.34 -2.39
CA TYR A 259 -16.35 4.25 -3.28
C TYR A 259 -16.74 4.51 -4.74
N ILE A 260 -17.99 4.93 -4.99
CA ILE A 260 -18.47 5.23 -6.34
C ILE A 260 -17.66 6.37 -6.96
N LEU A 261 -17.40 7.43 -6.19
CA LEU A 261 -16.57 8.56 -6.64
C LEU A 261 -15.17 8.09 -7.05
N VAL A 262 -14.49 7.30 -6.21
CA VAL A 262 -13.14 6.81 -6.49
C VAL A 262 -13.13 5.88 -7.71
N LEU A 263 -14.10 4.97 -7.82
CA LEU A 263 -14.25 4.10 -9.01
C LEU A 263 -14.51 4.91 -10.28
N PHE A 264 -15.34 5.96 -10.19
CA PHE A 264 -15.60 6.87 -11.30
C PHE A 264 -14.33 7.61 -11.74
N LEU A 265 -13.50 8.08 -10.80
CA LEU A 265 -12.20 8.70 -11.11
C LEU A 265 -11.23 7.71 -11.79
N ILE A 266 -11.17 6.45 -11.33
CA ILE A 266 -10.38 5.39 -11.97
C ILE A 266 -10.86 5.18 -13.42
N TRP A 267 -12.18 5.15 -13.63
CA TRP A 267 -12.77 4.98 -14.94
C TRP A 267 -12.46 6.15 -15.88
N LEU A 268 -12.48 7.39 -15.37
CA LEU A 268 -12.17 8.61 -16.13
C LEU A 268 -10.69 8.74 -16.54
N GLY A 269 -9.75 8.20 -15.76
CA GLY A 269 -8.32 8.29 -16.06
C GLY A 269 -7.95 7.68 -17.43
N PRO A 270 -6.80 8.01 -18.02
CA PRO A 270 -6.31 7.38 -19.25
C PRO A 270 -5.81 5.94 -19.00
N LYS A 271 -5.84 5.07 -20.01
CA LYS A 271 -5.26 3.72 -19.86
C LYS A 271 -3.74 3.82 -19.90
N ASP A 272 -3.07 2.88 -19.27
CA ASP A 272 -1.62 2.80 -19.32
C ASP A 272 -1.18 2.28 -20.71
N THR A 273 -0.47 3.09 -21.49
CA THR A 273 -0.18 2.81 -22.91
C THR A 273 1.27 3.00 -23.34
N GLU A 274 2.15 3.52 -22.49
CA GLU A 274 3.51 3.87 -22.92
C GLU A 274 4.59 3.13 -22.12
N LEU A 275 5.46 2.45 -22.85
CA LEU A 275 6.76 1.97 -22.38
C LEU A 275 7.73 3.13 -22.35
N GLU A 276 7.99 3.66 -21.16
CA GLU A 276 9.17 4.49 -20.93
C GLU A 276 10.38 3.54 -20.82
N GLU A 277 11.27 3.55 -21.81
CA GLU A 277 12.58 2.92 -21.67
C GLU A 277 13.33 3.64 -20.54
N GLY A 278 13.57 2.92 -19.44
CA GLY A 278 14.21 3.49 -18.27
C GLY A 278 15.73 3.47 -18.35
N GLU A 279 16.35 4.46 -17.72
CA GLU A 279 17.78 4.49 -17.38
C GLU A 279 18.16 3.36 -16.40
N ARG A 280 19.19 3.52 -15.56
CA ARG A 280 19.47 2.55 -14.47
C ARG A 280 18.41 2.66 -13.37
N GLY A 281 17.72 1.56 -13.09
CA GLY A 281 16.76 1.45 -11.97
C GLY A 281 17.43 1.47 -10.58
N ILE A 282 16.64 1.79 -9.56
CA ILE A 282 16.98 1.56 -8.16
C ILE A 282 17.14 0.05 -7.96
N THR A 283 18.19 -0.36 -7.26
CA THR A 283 18.54 -1.78 -7.10
C THR A 283 18.05 -2.34 -5.77
N MET A 284 17.88 -3.65 -5.71
CA MET A 284 17.53 -4.33 -4.46
C MET A 284 18.59 -4.13 -3.36
N ARG A 285 19.88 -4.02 -3.73
CA ARG A 285 20.95 -3.62 -2.80
C ARG A 285 20.63 -2.30 -2.08
N ARG A 286 20.06 -1.31 -2.78
CA ARG A 286 19.67 -0.04 -2.18
C ARG A 286 18.49 -0.23 -1.23
N MET A 287 17.53 -1.09 -1.56
CA MET A 287 16.43 -1.43 -0.64
C MET A 287 16.95 -2.10 0.64
N TRP A 288 17.91 -3.02 0.54
CA TRP A 288 18.54 -3.62 1.74
C TRP A 288 19.25 -2.59 2.62
N LEU A 289 19.92 -1.61 2.02
CA LEU A 289 20.49 -0.49 2.77
C LEU A 289 19.40 0.30 3.50
N LEU A 290 18.25 0.55 2.86
CA LEU A 290 17.14 1.25 3.49
C LEU A 290 16.50 0.44 4.63
N PHE A 291 16.32 -0.88 4.48
CA PHE A 291 15.87 -1.74 5.58
C PHE A 291 16.86 -1.73 6.76
N GLY A 292 18.17 -1.71 6.48
CA GLY A 292 19.21 -1.52 7.50
C GLY A 292 19.11 -0.16 8.19
N THR A 293 18.92 0.92 7.42
CA THR A 293 18.71 2.27 7.98
C THR A 293 17.45 2.35 8.83
N PHE A 294 16.33 1.77 8.37
CA PHE A 294 15.09 1.67 9.15
C PHE A 294 15.31 0.96 10.47
N SER A 295 16.05 -0.16 10.47
CA SER A 295 16.37 -0.92 11.69
C SER A 295 17.15 -0.07 12.69
N VAL A 296 18.21 0.59 12.23
CA VAL A 296 19.07 1.44 13.07
C VAL A 296 18.29 2.62 13.61
N LEU A 297 17.49 3.29 12.78
CA LEU A 297 16.70 4.45 13.19
C LEU A 297 15.61 4.09 14.19
N ALA A 298 14.87 3.01 13.98
CA ALA A 298 13.82 2.58 14.90
C ALA A 298 14.39 2.21 16.28
N ILE A 299 15.57 1.55 16.32
CA ILE A 299 16.29 1.30 17.57
C ILE A 299 16.77 2.61 18.20
N ALA A 300 17.32 3.54 17.41
CA ALA A 300 17.75 4.85 17.90
C ALA A 300 16.60 5.65 18.53
N TRP A 301 15.40 5.58 17.95
CA TRP A 301 14.20 6.21 18.50
C TRP A 301 13.77 5.68 19.87
N CYS A 302 14.10 4.43 20.20
CA CYS A 302 13.87 3.88 21.54
C CYS A 302 14.69 4.61 22.62
N PHE A 303 15.85 5.18 22.27
CA PHE A 303 16.69 5.98 23.18
C PHE A 303 16.33 7.47 23.17
N LEU A 304 15.52 7.90 22.19
CA LEU A 304 15.11 9.29 21.98
C LEU A 304 13.57 9.37 21.99
N SER A 305 12.94 8.74 22.97
CA SER A 305 11.50 8.45 22.97
C SER A 305 10.63 9.70 22.87
N GLU A 306 10.92 10.75 23.65
CA GLU A 306 10.20 12.02 23.59
C GLU A 306 10.27 12.65 22.20
N LEU A 307 11.47 12.63 21.60
CA LEU A 307 11.68 13.15 20.25
C LEU A 307 10.95 12.29 19.21
N ALA A 308 10.95 10.97 19.36
CA ALA A 308 10.24 10.05 18.48
C ALA A 308 8.72 10.32 18.50
N ILE A 309 8.15 10.56 19.68
CA ILE A 309 6.72 10.89 19.84
C ILE A 309 6.41 12.24 19.19
N ILE A 310 7.21 13.28 19.44
CA ILE A 310 7.01 14.61 18.85
C ILE A 310 7.07 14.52 17.32
N ILE A 311 8.10 13.86 16.77
CA ILE A 311 8.24 13.66 15.33
C ILE A 311 7.06 12.83 14.81
N GLY A 312 6.62 11.82 15.56
CA GLY A 312 5.47 11.00 15.19
C GLY A 312 4.19 11.82 15.05
N ILE A 313 3.90 12.69 16.02
CA ILE A 313 2.75 13.61 15.95
C ILE A 313 2.87 14.55 14.74
N LEU A 314 4.04 15.15 14.52
CA LEU A 314 4.26 16.04 13.37
C LEU A 314 4.07 15.32 12.04
N MET A 315 4.56 14.08 11.93
CA MET A 315 4.36 13.24 10.76
C MET A 315 2.90 12.88 10.56
N TYR A 316 2.19 12.52 11.62
CA TYR A 316 0.76 12.25 11.58
C TYR A 316 -0.03 13.47 11.06
N LEU A 317 0.23 14.66 11.62
CA LEU A 317 -0.35 15.91 11.15
C LEU A 317 -0.01 16.20 9.69
N ALA A 318 1.22 15.90 9.26
CA ALA A 318 1.60 16.02 7.86
C ALA A 318 0.77 15.08 6.97
N MET A 319 0.49 13.85 7.40
CA MET A 319 -0.33 12.89 6.63
C MET A 319 -1.80 13.34 6.53
N VAL A 320 -2.37 13.89 7.60
CA VAL A 320 -3.72 14.50 7.60
C VAL A 320 -3.86 15.57 6.51
N ILE A 321 -2.78 16.32 6.25
CA ILE A 321 -2.75 17.36 5.21
C ILE A 321 -2.41 16.77 3.84
N LEU A 322 -1.38 15.91 3.76
CA LEU A 322 -0.87 15.38 2.49
C LEU A 322 -1.86 14.45 1.79
N GLY A 323 -2.62 13.62 2.52
CA GLY A 323 -3.61 12.72 1.93
C GLY A 323 -4.63 13.48 1.05
N PRO A 324 -5.36 14.47 1.60
CA PRO A 324 -6.27 15.32 0.84
C PRO A 324 -5.61 16.07 -0.31
N LEU A 325 -4.39 16.61 -0.11
CA LEU A 325 -3.67 17.32 -1.17
C LEU A 325 -3.33 16.41 -2.35
N ILE A 326 -2.89 15.17 -2.08
CA ILE A 326 -2.62 14.18 -3.12
C ILE A 326 -3.92 13.80 -3.82
N PHE A 327 -5.01 13.54 -3.09
CA PHE A 327 -6.31 13.22 -3.68
C PHE A 327 -6.85 14.33 -4.59
N LEU A 328 -6.80 15.58 -4.14
CA LEU A 328 -7.18 16.75 -4.95
C LEU A 328 -6.29 16.91 -6.18
N SER A 329 -4.98 16.70 -6.03
CA SER A 329 -4.03 16.74 -7.15
C SER A 329 -4.37 15.68 -8.20
N VAL A 330 -4.74 14.47 -7.77
CA VAL A 330 -5.18 13.39 -8.66
C VAL A 330 -6.45 13.78 -9.42
N ILE A 331 -7.46 14.35 -8.75
CA ILE A 331 -8.69 14.84 -9.40
C ILE A 331 -8.36 15.89 -10.47
N ILE A 332 -7.51 16.87 -10.14
CA ILE A 332 -7.10 17.93 -11.08
C ILE A 332 -6.39 17.33 -12.29
N ILE A 333 -5.45 16.40 -12.08
CA ILE A 333 -4.70 15.76 -13.16
C ILE A 333 -5.64 14.99 -14.08
N ILE A 334 -6.52 14.14 -13.54
CA ILE A 334 -7.49 13.36 -14.34
C ILE A 334 -8.40 14.29 -15.15
N THR A 335 -8.91 15.35 -14.52
CA THR A 335 -9.78 16.33 -15.20
C THR A 335 -9.05 17.03 -16.33
N ARG A 336 -7.81 17.47 -16.12
CA ARG A 336 -6.99 18.13 -17.16
C ARG A 336 -6.69 17.20 -18.34
N LEU A 337 -6.34 15.94 -18.05
CA LEU A 337 -6.08 14.94 -19.10
C LEU A 337 -7.35 14.66 -19.93
N ARG A 338 -8.52 14.62 -19.29
CA ARG A 338 -9.79 14.41 -19.99
C ARG A 338 -10.17 15.60 -20.88
N LEU A 339 -10.01 16.83 -20.37
CA LEU A 339 -10.25 18.05 -21.14
C LEU A 339 -9.32 18.14 -22.36
N ARG A 340 -8.03 17.82 -22.17
CA ARG A 340 -7.06 17.82 -23.27
C ARG A 340 -7.47 16.87 -24.39
N ASN A 341 -7.83 15.63 -24.06
CA ASN A 341 -8.23 14.65 -25.07
C ASN A 341 -9.52 15.08 -25.80
N HIS A 342 -10.47 15.71 -25.11
CA HIS A 342 -11.70 16.21 -25.75
C HIS A 342 -11.46 17.35 -26.75
N VAL A 343 -10.42 18.18 -26.54
CA VAL A 343 -10.02 19.26 -27.47
C VAL A 343 -9.34 18.72 -28.72
N PHE A 344 -8.70 17.55 -28.66
CA PHE A 344 -8.05 16.94 -29.84
C PHE A 344 -8.95 15.94 -30.58
N ASP A 345 -10.05 15.50 -29.96
CA ASP A 345 -11.08 14.66 -30.60
C ASP A 345 -12.17 15.48 -31.34
N THR A 346 -12.12 16.82 -31.32
CA THR A 346 -12.96 17.60 -32.24
C THR A 346 -12.44 17.40 -33.65
N PRO A 347 -13.22 16.81 -34.57
CA PRO A 347 -12.83 16.72 -35.96
C PRO A 347 -12.56 18.15 -36.43
N GLU A 348 -11.35 18.44 -36.90
CA GLU A 348 -11.20 19.52 -37.87
C GLU A 348 -12.19 19.18 -38.98
N GLU A 349 -13.27 19.95 -39.04
CA GLU A 349 -14.15 19.99 -40.18
C GLU A 349 -13.25 20.12 -41.40
N VAL A 350 -13.24 19.05 -42.20
CA VAL A 350 -12.91 19.08 -43.61
C VAL A 350 -13.58 20.32 -44.20
N ARG A 351 -12.79 21.39 -44.39
CA ARG A 351 -13.17 22.57 -45.15
C ARG A 351 -12.33 22.63 -46.42
#